data_AF-A0A3D3IAU9-F1
#
_entry.id   AF-A0A3D3IAU9-F1
#
_cell.length_a   1.000
_cell.length_b   1.000
_cell.length_c   1.000
_cell.angle_alpha   90.00
_cell.angle_beta   90.00
_cell.angle_gamma   90.00
#
_symmetry.space_group_name_H-M   'P 1'
#
loop_
_entity.id
_entity.type
_entity.pdbx_description
1 polymer ?
#
loop_
_entity_poly.entity_id
_entity_poly.type
_entity_poly.pdbx_seq_one_letter_code
_entity_poly.pdbx_strand_id
1 'polypeptide(L)'
;MTKQIAAKGLLAILSSIIVFHLLVITGVIPYQIVWGGRLQNVNQMLKFEAVSLLLNLVMVTWVALSLGRIQLKVNENVLRIGFWIMFLLFLLNTVGNLLSNNGLEKIIFTPLTALLALFSFRLAIKS
;
A
#
# COMPACT_ATOMS: atom_id res chain seq x y z
N MET A 1 -9.14 -2.83 18.06
CA MET A 1 -9.51 -2.95 16.63
C MET A 1 -9.70 -4.41 16.24
N THR A 2 -10.85 -4.75 15.65
CA THR A 2 -11.12 -6.12 15.16
C THR A 2 -10.38 -6.40 13.86
N LYS A 3 -10.09 -7.67 13.56
CA LYS A 3 -9.45 -8.06 12.27
C LYS A 3 -10.30 -7.61 11.07
N GLN A 4 -11.62 -7.67 11.20
CA GLN A 4 -12.53 -7.28 10.13
C GLN A 4 -12.46 -5.78 9.81
N ILE A 5 -12.35 -4.92 10.84
CA ILE A 5 -12.14 -3.47 10.64
C ILE A 5 -10.78 -3.22 9.99
N ALA A 6 -9.73 -3.88 10.47
CA ALA A 6 -8.38 -3.75 9.91
C ALA A 6 -8.34 -4.12 8.41
N ALA A 7 -8.92 -5.27 8.04
CA ALA A 7 -8.98 -5.74 6.66
C ALA A 7 -9.81 -4.82 5.75
N LYS A 8 -10.98 -4.36 6.21
CA LYS A 8 -11.80 -3.41 5.44
C LYS A 8 -11.08 -2.07 5.25
N GLY A 9 -10.41 -1.57 6.29
CA GLY A 9 -9.60 -0.35 6.23
C GLY A 9 -8.43 -0.49 5.26
N LEU A 10 -7.70 -1.61 5.32
CA LEU A 10 -6.63 -1.94 4.37
C LEU A 10 -7.15 -1.94 2.93
N LEU A 11 -8.27 -2.63 2.69
CA LEU A 11 -8.86 -2.72 1.36
C LEU A 11 -9.26 -1.34 0.82
N ALA A 12 -9.90 -0.51 1.66
CA ALA A 12 -10.31 0.83 1.28
C ALA A 12 -9.11 1.71 0.92
N ILE A 13 -8.09 1.75 1.78
CA ILE A 13 -6.89 2.58 1.56
C ILE A 13 -6.12 2.12 0.32
N LEU A 14 -5.87 0.82 0.17
CA LEU A 14 -5.15 0.29 -1.01
C LEU A 14 -5.90 0.57 -2.32
N SER A 15 -7.24 0.48 -2.30
CA SER A 15 -8.05 0.80 -3.48
C SER A 15 -7.93 2.30 -3.83
N SER A 16 -7.94 3.19 -2.84
CA SER A 16 -7.70 4.61 -3.06
C SER A 16 -6.28 4.90 -3.58
N ILE A 17 -5.28 4.15 -3.11
CA ILE A 17 -3.89 4.26 -3.60
C ILE A 17 -3.77 3.82 -5.07
N ILE A 18 -4.48 2.77 -5.48
CA ILE A 18 -4.56 2.35 -6.88
C ILE A 18 -5.11 3.49 -7.75
N VAL A 19 -6.21 4.12 -7.33
CA VAL A 19 -6.79 5.28 -8.03
C VAL A 19 -5.76 6.41 -8.11
N PHE A 20 -5.06 6.71 -7.02
CA PHE A 20 -3.99 7.71 -7.01
C PHE A 20 -2.89 7.42 -8.03
N HIS A 21 -2.37 6.19 -8.11
CA HIS A 21 -1.38 5.79 -9.11
C HIS A 21 -1.90 5.96 -10.54
N LEU A 22 -3.16 5.61 -10.81
CA LEU A 22 -3.79 5.84 -12.12
C LEU A 22 -3.89 7.34 -12.45
N LEU A 23 -4.17 8.20 -11.48
CA LEU A 23 -4.18 9.65 -11.67
C LEU A 23 -2.79 10.22 -11.96
N VAL A 24 -1.73 9.65 -11.39
CA VAL A 24 -0.34 10.01 -11.70
C VAL A 24 0.03 9.56 -13.12
N ILE A 25 -0.30 8.31 -13.49
CA ILE A 25 -0.03 7.76 -14.82
C ILE A 25 -0.76 8.55 -15.92
N THR A 26 -2.00 8.96 -15.67
CA THR A 26 -2.80 9.77 -16.62
C THR A 26 -2.41 11.24 -16.64
N GLY A 27 -1.48 11.67 -15.78
CA GLY A 27 -0.99 13.06 -15.73
C GLY A 27 -1.95 14.03 -15.06
N VAL A 28 -3.06 13.56 -14.46
CA VAL A 28 -3.95 14.41 -13.64
C VAL A 28 -3.22 14.90 -12.40
N ILE A 29 -2.37 14.05 -11.82
CA ILE A 29 -1.51 14.38 -10.69
C ILE A 29 -0.05 14.45 -11.17
N PRO A 30 0.70 15.53 -10.84
CA PRO A 30 2.10 15.67 -11.24
C PRO A 30 2.98 14.62 -10.56
N TYR A 31 3.77 13.87 -11.34
CA TYR A 31 4.60 12.78 -10.81
C TYR A 31 5.77 13.24 -9.93
N GLN A 32 6.06 14.54 -9.87
CA GLN A 32 7.08 15.11 -8.99
C GLN A 32 6.70 14.98 -7.50
N ILE A 33 5.42 14.72 -7.18
CA ILE A 33 4.99 14.59 -5.79
C ILE A 33 5.15 13.17 -5.22
N VAL A 34 5.49 12.20 -6.07
CA VAL A 34 5.69 10.80 -5.69
C VAL A 34 7.17 10.43 -5.70
N TRP A 35 7.52 9.36 -5.00
CA TRP A 35 8.89 8.81 -4.96
C TRP A 35 9.95 9.82 -4.50
N GLY A 36 9.61 10.71 -3.57
CA GLY A 36 10.50 11.76 -3.08
C GLY A 36 10.92 12.77 -4.13
N GLY A 37 10.16 12.90 -5.22
CA GLY A 37 10.49 13.78 -6.34
C GLY A 37 11.73 13.36 -7.13
N ARG A 38 12.16 12.09 -7.03
CA ARG A 38 13.39 11.58 -7.67
C ARG A 38 13.19 11.12 -9.12
N LEU A 39 11.96 11.12 -9.62
CA LEU A 39 11.64 10.71 -10.97
C LEU A 39 12.09 11.80 -11.96
N GLN A 40 12.97 11.45 -12.90
CA GLN A 40 13.57 12.41 -13.82
C GLN A 40 12.80 12.55 -15.14
N ASN A 41 12.08 11.52 -15.56
CA ASN A 41 11.38 11.49 -16.84
C ASN A 41 10.14 10.59 -16.81
N VAL A 42 9.29 10.73 -17.82
CA VAL A 42 8.03 9.98 -17.96
C VAL A 42 8.26 8.47 -18.01
N ASN A 43 9.32 8.01 -18.68
CA ASN A 43 9.63 6.57 -18.75
C ASN A 43 9.96 5.98 -17.37
N GLN A 44 10.69 6.73 -16.54
CA GLN A 44 10.97 6.33 -15.17
C GLN A 44 9.69 6.34 -14.33
N MET A 45 8.86 7.39 -14.46
CA MET A 45 7.54 7.45 -13.81
C MET A 45 6.72 6.20 -14.15
N LEU A 46 6.52 5.88 -15.43
CA LEU A 46 5.71 4.75 -15.85
C LEU A 46 6.20 3.41 -15.28
N LYS A 47 7.52 3.19 -15.22
CA LYS A 47 8.10 1.97 -14.64
C LYS A 47 7.80 1.86 -13.14
N PHE A 48 8.04 2.93 -12.39
CA PHE A 48 7.85 2.94 -10.94
C PHE A 48 6.36 2.85 -10.57
N GLU A 49 5.51 3.60 -11.27
CA GLU A 49 4.06 3.55 -11.08
C GLU A 49 3.47 2.19 -11.47
N ALA A 50 3.96 1.53 -12.53
CA ALA A 50 3.52 0.18 -12.89
C ALA A 50 3.87 -0.85 -11.80
N VAL A 51 5.07 -0.76 -11.20
CA VAL A 51 5.46 -1.62 -10.07
C VAL A 51 4.55 -1.36 -8.86
N SER A 52 4.32 -0.10 -8.51
CA SER A 52 3.41 0.28 -7.42
C SER A 52 1.99 -0.24 -7.65
N LEU A 53 1.47 -0.08 -8.86
CA LEU A 53 0.13 -0.54 -9.23
C LEU A 53 0.01 -2.06 -9.10
N LEU A 54 0.99 -2.81 -9.64
CA LEU A 54 1.02 -4.26 -9.53
C LEU A 54 1.08 -4.74 -8.08
N LEU A 55 1.96 -4.15 -7.27
CA LEU A 55 2.09 -4.50 -5.86
C LEU A 55 0.79 -4.21 -5.09
N ASN A 56 0.15 -3.08 -5.32
CA ASN A 56 -1.14 -2.75 -4.68
C ASN A 56 -2.27 -3.69 -5.13
N LEU A 57 -2.33 -4.10 -6.40
CA LEU A 57 -3.30 -5.08 -6.88
C LEU A 57 -3.12 -6.45 -6.21
N VAL A 58 -1.88 -6.90 -6.06
CA VAL A 58 -1.55 -8.13 -5.33
C VAL A 58 -1.99 -8.02 -3.86
N MET A 59 -1.69 -6.89 -3.20
CA MET A 59 -2.08 -6.65 -1.81
C MET A 59 -3.61 -6.60 -1.63
N VAL A 60 -4.35 -5.93 -2.53
CA VAL A 60 -5.82 -5.92 -2.54
C VAL A 60 -6.39 -7.33 -2.65
N THR A 61 -5.85 -8.12 -3.58
CA THR A 61 -6.23 -9.52 -3.77
C THR A 61 -5.99 -10.33 -2.50
N TRP A 62 -4.83 -10.13 -1.85
CA TRP A 62 -4.47 -10.78 -0.59
C TRP A 62 -5.43 -10.46 0.56
N VAL A 63 -5.78 -9.18 0.70
CA VAL A 63 -6.75 -8.73 1.70
C VAL A 63 -8.14 -9.31 1.40
N ALA A 64 -8.57 -9.32 0.13
CA ALA A 64 -9.84 -9.90 -0.28
C ALA A 64 -9.94 -11.41 0.00
N LEU A 65 -8.84 -12.15 -0.17
CA LEU A 65 -8.72 -13.56 0.21
C LEU A 65 -8.94 -13.76 1.71
N SER A 66 -8.31 -12.93 2.56
CA SER A 66 -8.49 -13.00 4.02
C SER A 66 -9.92 -12.71 4.49
N LEU A 67 -10.69 -11.98 3.68
CA LEU A 67 -12.10 -11.68 3.93
C LEU A 67 -13.05 -12.74 3.38
N GLY A 68 -12.55 -13.80 2.72
CA GLY A 68 -13.36 -14.82 2.07
C GLY A 68 -14.12 -14.32 0.84
N ARG A 69 -13.73 -13.16 0.26
CA ARG A 69 -14.40 -12.60 -0.93
C ARG A 69 -13.98 -13.28 -2.23
N ILE A 70 -12.84 -13.96 -2.23
CA ILE A 70 -12.31 -14.72 -3.36
C ILE A 70 -12.29 -16.19 -2.94
N GLN A 71 -12.87 -17.06 -3.77
CA GLN A 71 -13.04 -18.49 -3.48
C GLN A 71 -11.76 -19.31 -3.73
N LEU A 72 -10.61 -18.81 -3.31
CA LEU A 72 -9.34 -19.53 -3.37
C LEU A 72 -8.97 -20.00 -1.97
N LYS A 73 -8.73 -21.31 -1.81
CA LYS A 73 -8.28 -21.88 -0.54
C LYS A 73 -6.79 -21.59 -0.33
N VAL A 74 -6.49 -20.65 0.55
CA VAL A 74 -5.11 -20.33 0.96
C VAL A 74 -4.94 -20.68 2.43
N ASN A 75 -3.83 -21.30 2.78
CA ASN A 75 -3.51 -21.63 4.17
C ASN A 75 -3.41 -20.36 5.01
N GLU A 76 -4.01 -20.36 6.20
CA GLU A 76 -3.99 -19.22 7.12
C GLU A 76 -2.57 -18.75 7.46
N ASN A 77 -1.61 -19.67 7.60
CA ASN A 77 -0.21 -19.32 7.85
C ASN A 77 0.40 -18.56 6.66
N VAL A 78 0.03 -18.94 5.43
CA VAL A 78 0.49 -18.25 4.22
C VAL A 78 -0.10 -16.84 4.18
N LEU A 79 -1.42 -16.69 4.40
CA LEU A 79 -2.06 -15.37 4.49
C LEU A 79 -1.37 -14.48 5.53
N ARG A 80 -1.03 -15.05 6.68
CA ARG A 80 -0.34 -14.38 7.77
C ARG A 80 1.06 -13.90 7.40
N ILE A 81 1.83 -14.72 6.69
CA ILE A 81 3.16 -14.34 6.16
C ILE A 81 3.01 -13.15 5.19
N GLY A 82 2.01 -13.17 4.31
CA GLY A 82 1.76 -12.04 3.41
C GLY A 82 1.46 -10.74 4.17
N PHE A 83 0.69 -10.79 5.27
CA PHE A 83 0.46 -9.60 6.09
C PHE A 83 1.71 -9.11 6.85
N TRP A 84 2.62 -10.01 7.23
CA TRP A 84 3.93 -9.62 7.77
C TRP A 84 4.79 -8.90 6.73
N ILE A 85 4.80 -9.40 5.49
CA ILE A 85 5.52 -8.75 4.38
C ILE A 85 4.94 -7.35 4.13
N MET A 86 3.61 -7.22 4.08
CA MET A 86 2.93 -5.94 3.93
C MET A 86 3.26 -4.98 5.08
N PHE A 87 3.26 -5.47 6.33
CA PHE A 87 3.64 -4.66 7.48
C PHE A 87 5.04 -4.09 7.34
N LEU A 88 6.03 -4.92 7.01
CA LEU A 88 7.42 -4.48 6.84
C LEU A 88 7.54 -3.48 5.68
N LEU A 89 6.88 -3.74 4.55
CA LEU A 89 6.84 -2.83 3.41
C LEU A 89 6.29 -1.44 3.81
N PHE A 90 5.14 -1.40 4.50
CA PHE A 90 4.54 -0.13 4.90
C PHE A 90 5.30 0.58 6.01
N LEU A 91 5.98 -0.16 6.88
CA LEU A 91 6.88 0.41 7.87
C LEU A 91 8.08 1.09 7.19
N LEU A 92 8.69 0.42 6.21
CA LEU A 92 9.76 0.99 5.37
C LEU A 92 9.26 2.23 4.61
N ASN A 93 8.07 2.19 4.03
CA ASN A 93 7.47 3.35 3.37
C ASN A 93 7.23 4.51 4.33
N THR A 94 6.81 4.23 5.57
CA THR A 94 6.61 5.27 6.59
C THR A 94 7.94 5.95 6.94
N VAL A 95 9.01 5.17 7.11
CA VAL A 95 10.36 5.72 7.32
C VAL A 95 10.81 6.52 6.10
N GLY A 96 10.60 6.01 4.88
CA GLY A 96 10.92 6.70 3.64
C GLY A 96 10.21 8.05 3.51
N ASN A 97 8.91 8.11 3.84
CA ASN A 97 8.10 9.32 3.80
C ASN A 97 8.57 10.35 4.86
N LEU A 98 8.93 9.91 6.07
CA LEU A 98 9.50 10.78 7.11
C LEU A 98 10.83 11.40 6.68
N LEU A 99 11.66 10.63 5.99
CA LEU A 99 12.97 11.06 5.48
C LEU A 99 12.89 11.83 4.15
N SER A 100 11.72 11.95 3.54
CA SER A 100 11.56 12.68 2.29
C SER A 100 11.81 14.17 2.46
N ASN A 101 12.15 14.87 1.39
CA ASN A 101 12.16 16.33 1.35
C ASN A 101 10.81 16.91 0.92
N ASN A 102 9.85 16.07 0.51
CA ASN A 102 8.53 16.48 0.05
C ASN A 102 7.55 16.63 1.22
N GLY A 103 6.94 17.82 1.35
CA GLY A 103 5.96 18.12 2.40
C GLY A 103 4.69 17.27 2.31
N LEU A 104 4.22 16.93 1.11
CA LEU A 104 3.04 16.08 0.92
C LEU A 104 3.32 14.65 1.40
N GLU A 105 4.52 14.13 1.17
CA GLU A 105 4.91 12.79 1.66
C GLU A 105 4.95 12.74 3.19
N LYS A 106 5.46 13.79 3.83
CA LYS A 106 5.44 13.89 5.29
C LYS A 106 4.04 13.99 5.88
N ILE A 107 3.19 14.85 5.31
CA ILE A 107 1.91 15.20 5.93
C ILE A 107 0.80 14.19 5.59
N ILE A 108 0.77 13.69 4.36
CA ILE A 108 -0.32 12.82 3.87
C ILE A 108 0.13 11.37 3.82
N PHE A 109 1.25 11.08 3.15
CA PHE A 109 1.63 9.68 2.92
C PHE A 109 2.19 9.00 4.17
N THR A 110 2.87 9.72 5.06
CA THR A 110 3.35 9.16 6.34
C THR A 110 2.23 8.60 7.21
N PRO A 111 1.18 9.36 7.60
CA PRO A 111 0.10 8.79 8.42
C PRO A 111 -0.65 7.68 7.67
N LEU A 112 -0.76 7.78 6.33
CA LEU A 112 -1.41 6.76 5.51
C LEU A 112 -0.63 5.42 5.56
N THR A 113 0.68 5.44 5.35
CA THR A 113 1.51 4.23 5.39
C THR A 113 1.65 3.69 6.82
N ALA A 114 1.64 4.56 7.83
CA ALA A 114 1.61 4.13 9.23
C ALA A 114 0.32 3.37 9.55
N LEU A 115 -0.84 3.87 9.10
CA LEU A 115 -2.12 3.17 9.25
C LEU A 115 -2.13 1.82 8.53
N LEU A 116 -1.62 1.76 7.30
CA LEU A 116 -1.47 0.51 6.55
C LEU A 116 -0.58 -0.50 7.27
N ALA A 117 0.52 -0.03 7.87
CA ALA A 117 1.39 -0.88 8.69
C ALA A 117 0.63 -1.43 9.90
N LEU A 118 -0.09 -0.58 10.65
CA LEU A 118 -0.88 -1.00 11.81
C LEU A 118 -1.98 -2.01 11.45
N PHE A 119 -2.68 -1.80 10.34
CA PHE A 119 -3.71 -2.73 9.86
C PHE A 119 -3.10 -4.07 9.43
N SER A 120 -1.97 -4.04 8.72
CA SER A 120 -1.26 -5.24 8.28
C SER A 120 -0.75 -6.03 9.49
N PHE A 121 -0.13 -5.35 10.47
CA PHE A 121 0.32 -5.96 11.72
C PHE A 121 -0.83 -6.62 12.48
N ARG A 122 -1.99 -5.96 12.59
CA ARG A 122 -3.16 -6.52 13.28
C ARG A 122 -3.67 -7.82 12.65
N LEU A 123 -3.56 -7.95 11.32
CA LEU A 123 -3.91 -9.17 10.58
C LEU A 123 -2.81 -10.23 10.65
N ALA A 124 -1.55 -9.81 10.78
CA ALA A 124 -0.38 -10.67 10.86
C ALA A 124 -0.20 -11.37 12.23
N ILE A 125 -0.64 -10.75 13.32
CA ILE A 125 -0.55 -11.37 14.65
C ILE A 125 -1.66 -12.41 14.87
N LYS A 126 -1.27 -13.54 15.49
CA LYS A 126 -2.23 -14.55 15.94
C LYS A 126 -3.14 -13.92 16.99
N SER A 127 -4.44 -14.22 16.93
CA SER A 127 -5.38 -13.89 18.01
C SER A 127 -5.56 -15.12 18.86
#